data_AF-A0A3R6M6N6-F1
#
_entry.id   AF-A0A3R6M6N6-F1
#
_cell.length_a   1.000
_cell.length_b   1.000
_cell.length_c   1.000
_cell.angle_alpha   90.00
_cell.angle_beta   90.00
_cell.angle_gamma   90.00
#
_symmetry.space_group_name_H-M   'P 1'
#
loop_
_entity.id
_entity.type
_entity.pdbx_description
1 polymer ?
#
loop_
_entity_poly.entity_id
_entity_poly.type
_entity_poly.pdbx_seq_one_letter_code
_entity_poly.pdbx_strand_id
1 'polypeptide(L)'
;MKMVIEGKEYEVSYSLRMYYTYELITNKTFIGGTLLSMSLLFFSALLSKYNDFQYTFDEFVDILDEDKTLLEKFVKFYMAEMEKINQETDKKKVKKKK
;
A
#
# COMPACT_ATOMS: atom_id res chain seq x y z
N MET A 1 -3.76 5.13 7.09
CA MET A 1 -4.14 3.96 7.90
C MET A 1 -3.12 3.78 9.00
N LYS A 2 -3.53 3.66 10.26
CA LYS A 2 -2.64 3.27 11.36
C LYS A 2 -2.84 1.80 11.68
N MET A 3 -1.77 1.11 12.02
CA MET A 3 -1.76 -0.30 12.40
C MET A 3 -0.71 -0.52 13.48
N VAL A 4 -0.90 -1.56 14.27
CA VAL A 4 0.07 -1.97 15.28
C VAL A 4 0.64 -3.30 14.83
N ILE A 5 1.97 -3.37 14.67
CA ILE A 5 2.70 -4.61 14.38
C ILE A 5 3.65 -4.83 15.55
N GLU A 6 3.55 -5.97 16.24
CA GLU A 6 4.39 -6.31 17.40
C GLU A 6 4.49 -5.19 18.47
N GLY A 7 3.39 -4.48 18.71
CA GLY A 7 3.33 -3.39 19.69
C GLY A 7 3.92 -2.05 19.22
N LYS A 8 4.43 -1.96 17.97
CA LYS A 8 4.85 -0.70 17.34
C LYS A 8 3.74 -0.14 16.45
N GLU A 9 3.47 1.15 16.58
CA GLU A 9 2.54 1.86 15.71
C GLU A 9 3.17 2.23 14.37
N TYR A 10 2.59 1.69 13.29
CA TYR A 10 2.93 2.02 11.92
C TYR A 10 1.78 2.76 11.25
N GLU A 11 2.11 3.79 10.49
CA GLU A 11 1.14 4.59 9.75
C GLU A 11 1.41 4.48 8.26
N VAL A 12 0.52 3.81 7.55
CA VAL A 12 0.56 3.63 6.10
C VAL A 12 -0.24 4.75 5.45
N SER A 13 0.41 5.55 4.62
CA SER A 13 -0.22 6.60 3.82
C SER A 13 -0.13 6.27 2.34
N TYR A 14 -1.22 6.47 1.62
CA TYR A 14 -1.22 6.39 0.16
C TYR A 14 -0.34 7.51 -0.40
N SER A 15 0.77 7.15 -1.04
CA SER A 15 1.71 8.13 -1.59
C SER A 15 2.46 7.54 -2.78
N LEU A 16 2.87 8.36 -3.75
CA LEU A 16 3.65 7.89 -4.89
C LEU A 16 4.97 7.21 -4.49
N ARG A 17 5.51 7.54 -3.31
CA ARG A 17 6.73 6.90 -2.79
C ARG A 17 6.58 5.39 -2.58
N MET A 18 5.37 4.91 -2.27
CA MET A 18 5.14 3.47 -2.11
C MET A 18 5.33 2.73 -3.44
N TYR A 19 4.91 3.34 -4.56
CA TYR A 19 5.08 2.78 -5.90
C TYR A 19 6.52 2.85 -6.36
N TYR A 20 7.20 3.98 -6.15
CA TYR A 20 8.63 4.09 -6.48
C TYR A 20 9.48 3.11 -5.67
N THR A 21 9.15 2.90 -4.40
CA THR A 21 9.85 1.92 -3.55
C THR A 21 9.58 0.50 -4.05
N TYR A 22 8.34 0.18 -4.42
CA TYR A 22 8.00 -1.10 -5.03
C TYR A 22 8.77 -1.34 -6.34
N GLU A 23 8.82 -0.34 -7.21
CA GLU A 23 9.56 -0.40 -8.47
C GLU A 23 11.06 -0.55 -8.24
N LEU A 24 11.62 0.14 -7.24
CA LEU A 24 13.03 0.04 -6.90
C LEU A 24 13.41 -1.37 -6.42
N ILE A 25 12.51 -2.02 -5.65
CA ILE A 25 12.71 -3.38 -5.13
C ILE A 25 12.54 -4.42 -6.25
N THR A 26 11.49 -4.28 -7.07
CA THR A 26 11.11 -5.31 -8.06
C THR A 26 11.68 -5.09 -9.46
N ASN A 27 12.19 -3.89 -9.74
CA ASN A 27 12.47 -3.37 -11.09
C ASN A 27 11.27 -3.49 -12.06
N LYS A 28 10.05 -3.49 -11.52
CA LYS A 28 8.82 -3.65 -12.30
C LYS A 28 7.74 -2.69 -11.83
N THR A 29 7.01 -2.11 -12.78
CA THR A 29 5.84 -1.29 -12.48
C THR A 29 4.78 -2.09 -11.73
N PHE A 30 4.14 -1.46 -10.76
CA PHE A 30 3.03 -2.07 -10.05
C PHE A 30 1.81 -2.22 -10.98
N ILE A 31 1.46 -3.46 -11.32
CA ILE A 31 0.28 -3.80 -12.14
C ILE A 31 -0.91 -4.18 -11.24
N GLY A 32 -0.65 -4.61 -10.01
CA GLY A 32 -1.66 -5.14 -9.10
C GLY A 32 -2.21 -6.51 -9.53
N GLY A 33 -3.21 -7.01 -8.79
CA GLY A 33 -3.96 -8.21 -9.14
C GLY A 33 -3.44 -9.54 -8.55
N THR A 34 -2.22 -9.58 -8.03
CA THR A 34 -1.72 -10.75 -7.27
C THR A 34 -1.56 -10.42 -5.79
N LEU A 35 -1.71 -11.46 -4.96
CA LEU A 35 -1.49 -11.36 -3.51
C LEU A 35 -0.08 -10.84 -3.22
N LEU A 36 0.93 -11.42 -3.87
CA LEU A 36 2.32 -11.01 -3.76
C LEU A 36 2.50 -9.52 -4.07
N SER A 37 1.93 -9.03 -5.17
CA SER A 37 2.04 -7.60 -5.50
C SER A 37 1.42 -6.71 -4.41
N MET A 38 0.28 -7.10 -3.83
CA MET A 38 -0.37 -6.33 -2.76
C MET A 38 0.46 -6.34 -1.47
N SER A 39 0.95 -7.51 -1.05
CA SER A 39 1.80 -7.66 0.14
C SER A 39 3.11 -6.89 -0.03
N LEU A 40 3.71 -6.93 -1.21
CA LEU A 40 4.96 -6.24 -1.50
C LEU A 40 4.77 -4.72 -1.63
N LEU A 41 3.64 -4.27 -2.17
CA LEU A 41 3.27 -2.85 -2.16
C LEU A 41 3.04 -2.34 -0.74
N PHE A 42 2.44 -3.16 0.11
CA PHE A 42 2.23 -2.86 1.53
C PHE A 42 3.57 -2.72 2.26
N PHE A 43 4.46 -3.70 2.10
CA PHE A 43 5.83 -3.66 2.60
C PHE A 43 6.58 -2.40 2.12
N SER A 44 6.49 -2.10 0.83
CA SER A 44 7.11 -0.91 0.22
C SER A 44 6.56 0.39 0.80
N ALA A 45 5.26 0.46 1.13
CA ALA A 45 4.66 1.62 1.75
C ALA A 45 5.23 1.88 3.15
N LEU A 46 5.41 0.82 3.95
CA LEU A 46 6.03 0.89 5.27
C LEU A 46 7.50 1.32 5.17
N LEU A 47 8.27 0.67 4.30
CA LEU A 47 9.68 0.98 4.07
C LEU A 47 9.89 2.43 3.60
N SER A 48 9.00 2.94 2.74
CA SER A 48 9.10 4.31 2.20
C SER A 48 8.95 5.41 3.26
N LYS A 49 8.36 5.09 4.42
CA LYS A 49 8.03 6.03 5.48
C LYS A 49 8.88 5.84 6.72
N TYR A 50 9.23 4.60 7.03
CA TYR A 50 10.02 4.24 8.18
C TYR A 50 11.39 3.75 7.71
N ASN A 51 12.39 4.62 7.82
CA ASN A 51 13.79 4.27 7.52
C ASN A 51 14.35 3.19 8.47
N ASP A 52 13.67 2.93 9.58
CA ASP A 52 14.00 1.93 10.61
C ASP A 52 13.10 0.68 10.51
N PHE A 53 12.42 0.50 9.37
CA PHE A 53 11.70 -0.74 9.07
C PHE A 53 12.73 -1.81 8.69
N GLN A 54 13.25 -2.51 9.70
CA GLN A 54 14.31 -3.51 9.52
C GLN A 54 13.81 -4.91 9.19
N TYR A 55 12.49 -5.11 9.11
CA TYR A 55 11.93 -6.39 8.74
C TYR A 55 12.21 -6.68 7.26
N THR A 56 12.60 -7.92 6.99
CA THR A 56 12.65 -8.48 5.65
C THR A 56 11.23 -8.74 5.13
N PHE A 57 11.11 -8.99 3.82
CA PHE A 57 9.81 -9.32 3.24
C PHE A 57 9.26 -10.64 3.81
N ASP A 58 10.10 -11.63 4.08
CA ASP A 58 9.68 -12.91 4.64
C ASP A 58 9.13 -12.73 6.06
N GLU A 59 9.84 -12.00 6.94
CA GLU A 59 9.34 -11.68 8.28
C GLU A 59 8.03 -10.89 8.24
N PHE A 60 7.88 -10.01 7.25
CA PHE A 60 6.62 -9.31 7.05
C PHE A 60 5.48 -10.25 6.61
N VAL A 61 5.78 -11.25 5.76
CA VAL A 61 4.79 -12.27 5.39
C VAL A 61 4.39 -13.12 6.59
N ASP A 62 5.34 -13.49 7.46
CA ASP A 62 5.04 -14.21 8.69
C ASP A 62 4.08 -13.41 9.59
N ILE A 63 4.31 -12.10 9.75
CA ILE A 63 3.40 -11.19 10.46
C ILE A 63 2.01 -11.14 9.81
N LEU A 64 1.93 -11.14 8.48
CA LEU A 64 0.66 -11.18 7.76
C LEU A 64 -0.05 -12.54 7.91
N ASP A 65 0.69 -13.63 8.05
CA ASP A 65 0.10 -14.95 8.31
C ASP A 65 -0.43 -15.07 9.73
N GLU A 66 0.24 -14.45 10.71
CA GLU A 66 -0.24 -14.32 12.09
C GLU A 66 -1.49 -13.42 12.20
N ASP A 67 -1.52 -12.28 11.49
CA ASP A 67 -2.68 -11.39 11.43
C ASP A 67 -3.05 -11.00 9.99
N LYS A 68 -3.83 -11.88 9.36
CA LYS A 68 -4.37 -11.69 8.00
C LYS A 68 -5.25 -10.45 7.87
N THR A 69 -5.78 -9.92 8.97
CA THR A 69 -6.62 -8.71 8.93
C THR A 69 -5.82 -7.48 8.53
N LEU A 70 -4.50 -7.47 8.75
CA LEU A 70 -3.63 -6.35 8.38
C LEU A 70 -3.62 -6.15 6.86
N LEU A 71 -3.42 -7.24 6.12
CA LEU A 71 -3.43 -7.22 4.66
C LEU A 71 -4.82 -6.85 4.13
N GLU A 72 -5.88 -7.44 4.69
CA GLU A 72 -7.25 -7.11 4.26
C GLU A 72 -7.59 -5.63 4.47
N LYS A 73 -7.19 -5.06 5.62
CA LYS A 73 -7.36 -3.62 5.90
C LYS A 73 -6.57 -2.78 4.91
N PHE A 74 -5.34 -3.17 4.58
CA PHE A 74 -4.53 -2.48 3.59
C PHE A 74 -5.15 -2.52 2.20
N VAL A 75 -5.61 -3.69 1.74
CA VAL A 75 -6.28 -3.85 0.44
C VAL A 75 -7.56 -3.02 0.38
N LYS A 76 -8.38 -3.02 1.44
CA LYS A 76 -9.58 -2.16 1.53
C LYS A 76 -9.22 -0.68 1.49
N PHE A 77 -8.20 -0.25 2.24
CA PHE A 77 -7.69 1.12 2.21
C PHE A 77 -7.23 1.51 0.81
N TYR A 78 -6.45 0.65 0.15
CA TYR A 78 -5.95 0.85 -1.20
C TYR A 78 -7.09 0.99 -2.23
N MET A 79 -8.08 0.10 -2.18
CA MET A 79 -9.25 0.16 -3.05
C MET A 79 -10.05 1.45 -2.84
N ALA A 80 -10.24 1.89 -1.59
CA ALA A 80 -10.92 3.14 -1.29
C ALA A 80 -10.17 4.37 -1.81
N GLU A 81 -8.84 4.39 -1.73
CA GLU A 81 -8.01 5.47 -2.30
C GLU A 81 -8.09 5.48 -3.84
N MET A 82 -8.06 4.31 -4.48
CA MET A 82 -8.26 4.18 -5.92
C MET A 82 -9.64 4.67 -6.37
N GLU A 83 -10.69 4.35 -5.61
CA GLU A 83 -12.03 4.81 -5.89
C GLU A 83 -12.15 6.34 -5.80
N LYS A 84 -11.52 6.97 -4.79
CA LYS A 84 -11.47 8.44 -4.67
C LYS A 84 -10.81 9.08 -5.89
N ILE A 85 -9.67 8.55 -6.32
CA ILE A 85 -8.94 9.06 -7.50
C ILE A 85 -9.82 8.96 -8.75
N ASN A 86 -10.48 7.82 -8.96
CA ASN A 86 -11.40 7.62 -10.08
C ASN A 86 -12.57 8.60 -10.02
N GLN A 87 -13.22 8.76 -8.87
CA GLN A 87 -14.33 9.71 -8.69
C GLN A 87 -13.90 11.17 -8.93
N GLU A 88 -12.69 11.57 -8.52
CA GLU A 88 -12.15 12.90 -8.79
C GLU A 88 -11.86 13.13 -10.29
N THR A 89 -11.38 12.11 -11.00
CA THR A 89 -11.19 12.20 -12.45
C THR A 89 -12.51 12.29 -13.21
N ASP A 90 -13.57 11.63 -12.74
CA ASP A 90 -14.91 11.72 -13.33
C ASP A 90 -15.55 13.09 -13.08
N LYS A 91 -15.44 13.63 -11.86
CA LYS A 91 -15.90 15.00 -11.53
C LYS A 91 -15.18 16.07 -12.35
N LYS A 92 -13.90 15.89 -12.69
CA LYS A 92 -13.15 16.81 -13.59
C LYS A 92 -13.60 16.70 -15.06
N LYS A 93 -14.06 15.54 -15.54
CA LYS A 93 -14.63 15.41 -16.89
C LYS A 93 -15.97 16.13 -17.05
N VAL A 94 -16.82 16.13 -16.01
CA VAL A 94 -18.11 16.85 -16.04
C VAL A 94 -17.93 18.37 -16.04
N LYS A 95 -16.91 18.91 -15.34
CA LYS A 95 -16.63 20.36 -15.34
C LYS A 95 -15.98 20.90 -16.63
N LYS A 96 -15.38 20.05 -17.47
CA LYS A 96 -14.81 20.48 -18.77
C LYS A 96 -15.82 20.48 -19.93
N LYS A 97 -17.08 20.07 -19.68
CA LYS A 97 -18.16 20.01 -20.67
C LYS A 97 -19.28 21.05 -20.44
N LYS A 98 -19.10 22.01 -19.53
CA LYS A 98 -20.00 23.13 -19.32
C LYS A 98 -19.37 24.44 -19.73
#